data_AF-J9BQS4-F1
#
_entry.id   AF-J9BQS4-F1
#
_cell.length_a   1.000
_cell.length_b   1.000
_cell.length_c   1.000
_cell.angle_alpha   90.00
_cell.angle_beta   90.00
_cell.angle_gamma   90.00
#
_symmetry.space_group_name_H-M   'P 1'
#
loop_
_entity.id
_entity.type
_entity.pdbx_description
1 polymer ?
#
loop_
_entity_poly.entity_id
_entity_poly.type
_entity_poly.pdbx_seq_one_letter_code
_entity_poly.pdbx_strand_id
1 'polypeptide(L)' 'MEDTKAFILFAIGEERKKHSLSRVIVSEENEIIGLTTLKHINYEQKHSHIGSWLGYQYWGRGYNESAKKEIFKIAFLDL' A
#
# COMPACT_ATOMS: atom_id res chain seq x y z
N MET A 1 -8.64 17.20 10.27
CA MET A 1 -7.53 17.60 9.37
C MET A 1 -6.17 17.42 10.06
N GLU A 2 -6.04 17.81 11.34
CA GLU A 2 -4.89 17.49 12.22
C GLU A 2 -4.60 15.97 12.25
N ASP A 3 -5.63 15.17 12.52
CA ASP A 3 -5.51 13.71 12.64
C ASP A 3 -5.05 13.03 11.35
N THR A 4 -5.46 13.56 10.20
CA THR A 4 -5.04 13.05 8.89
C THR A 4 -3.54 13.26 8.67
N LYS A 5 -3.02 14.44 9.02
CA LYS A 5 -1.58 14.72 8.93
C LYS A 5 -0.80 13.85 9.91
N ALA A 6 -1.28 13.71 11.15
CA ALA A 6 -0.66 12.85 12.16
C ALA A 6 -0.58 11.40 11.69
N PHE A 7 -1.67 10.88 11.12
CA PHE A 7 -1.71 9.53 10.56
C PHE A 7 -0.73 9.35 9.40
N ILE A 8 -0.62 10.33 8.49
CA ILE A 8 0.33 10.28 7.36
C ILE A 8 1.78 10.25 7.87
N LEU A 9 2.11 11.12 8.82
CA LEU A 9 3.45 11.15 9.43
C LEU A 9 3.78 9.84 10.15
N PHE A 10 2.81 9.26 10.86
CA PHE A 10 2.93 7.95 11.46
C PHE A 10 3.20 6.86 10.40
N ALA A 11 2.43 6.82 9.32
CA ALA A 11 2.60 5.85 8.24
C ALA A 11 3.98 5.93 7.57
N ILE A 12 4.46 7.15 7.31
CA ILE A 12 5.83 7.38 6.81
C ILE A 12 6.88 6.88 7.81
N GLY A 13 6.65 7.11 9.11
CA GLY A 13 7.52 6.62 10.17
C GLY A 13 7.63 5.10 10.20
N GLU A 14 6.50 4.40 10.09
CA GLU A 14 6.47 2.93 10.04
C GLU A 14 7.13 2.36 8.79
N GLU A 15 7.00 3.02 7.64
CA GLU A 15 7.67 2.61 6.41
C GLU A 15 9.20 2.80 6.49
N ARG A 16 9.68 3.89 7.12
CA ARG A 16 11.12 4.08 7.39
C ARG A 16 11.69 3.02 8.32
N LYS A 17 10.90 2.54 9.28
CA LYS A 17 11.26 1.42 10.17
C LYS A 17 11.10 0.05 9.50
N LYS A 18 10.63 0.01 8.25
CA LYS A 18 10.34 -1.20 7.48
C LYS A 18 9.24 -2.09 8.08
N HIS A 19 8.40 -1.56 8.98
CA HIS A 19 7.24 -2.29 9.54
C HIS A 19 6.03 -2.28 8.61
N SER A 20 6.01 -1.34 7.67
CA SER A 20 5.01 -1.21 6.62
C SER A 20 5.65 -0.81 5.30
N LEU A 21 4.89 -0.95 4.22
CA LEU A 21 5.30 -0.52 2.88
C LEU A 21 4.04 -0.07 2.12
N SER A 22 3.95 1.22 1.76
CA SER A 22 2.78 1.76 1.06
C SER A 22 3.13 2.17 -0.38
N ARG A 23 2.24 1.87 -1.32
CA ARG A 23 2.34 2.31 -2.73
C ARG A 23 1.03 2.94 -3.16
N VAL A 24 1.11 4.10 -3.81
CA VAL A 24 -0.04 4.72 -4.46
C VAL A 24 -0.42 3.95 -5.71
N ILE A 25 -1.72 3.84 -5.97
CA ILE A 25 -2.26 3.29 -7.21
C ILE A 25 -2.58 4.48 -8.11
N VAL A 26 -2.02 4.47 -9.31
CA VAL A 26 -2.14 5.55 -10.29
C VAL A 26 -2.92 5.04 -11.50
N SER A 27 -3.85 5.85 -12.02
CA SER A 27 -4.58 5.52 -13.26
C SER A 27 -3.75 5.84 -14.50
N GLU A 28 -4.29 5.53 -15.67
CA GLU A 28 -3.63 5.80 -16.95
C GLU A 28 -3.52 7.30 -17.26
N GLU A 29 -4.36 8.12 -16.61
CA GLU A 29 -4.35 9.58 -16.67
C GLU A 29 -3.38 10.21 -15.66
N ASN A 30 -2.55 9.41 -14.98
CA ASN A 30 -1.66 9.83 -13.89
C ASN A 30 -2.38 10.37 -12.65
N GLU A 31 -3.64 9.98 -12.43
CA GLU A 31 -4.37 10.35 -11.21
C GLU A 31 -4.10 9.36 -10.07
N ILE A 32 -3.99 9.86 -8.83
CA ILE A 32 -3.92 8.99 -7.65
C ILE A 32 -5.33 8.48 -7.35
N ILE A 33 -5.55 7.19 -7.55
CA ILE A 33 -6.88 6.57 -7.44
C ILE A 33 -7.02 5.66 -6.21
N GLY A 34 -5.91 5.35 -5.54
CA GLY A 34 -5.91 4.45 -4.40
C GLY A 34 -4.55 4.28 -3.74
N LEU A 35 -4.51 3.34 -2.80
CA LEU A 35 -3.32 2.98 -2.03
C LEU A 35 -3.35 1.46 -1.78
N THR A 36 -2.19 0.81 -1.85
CA THR A 36 -2.01 -0.55 -1.35
C THR A 36 -0.83 -0.60 -0.39
N THR A 37 -0.99 -1.32 0.72
CA THR A 37 -0.02 -1.32 1.82
C THR A 37 0.20 -2.73 2.35
N LEU A 38 1.47 -3.11 2.52
CA LEU A 38 1.87 -4.20 3.41
C LEU A 38 2.02 -3.63 4.82
N LYS A 39 1.39 -4.27 5.81
CA LYS A 39 1.35 -3.84 7.21
C LYS A 39 1.88 -4.96 8.11
N HIS A 40 2.43 -4.56 9.25
CA HIS A 40 2.92 -5.47 10.28
C HIS A 40 3.88 -6.52 9.70
N ILE A 41 4.84 -6.06 8.89
CA ILE A 41 5.82 -6.93 8.25
C ILE A 41 6.69 -7.55 9.35
N ASN A 42 6.62 -8.87 9.48
CA ASN A 42 7.48 -9.66 10.32
C ASN A 42 8.49 -10.40 9.45
N TYR A 43 9.75 -9.96 9.49
CA TYR A 43 10.83 -10.52 8.68
C TYR A 43 11.29 -11.91 9.15
N GLU A 44 11.16 -12.20 10.45
CA GLU A 44 11.52 -13.51 11.00
C GLU A 44 10.51 -14.58 10.60
N GLN A 45 9.22 -14.26 10.71
CA GLN A 45 8.12 -15.17 10.36
C GLN A 45 7.74 -15.12 8.88
N LYS A 46 8.35 -14.22 8.10
CA LYS A 46 8.03 -13.97 6.68
C LYS A 46 6.53 -13.79 6.44
N HIS A 47 5.93 -12.95 7.29
CA HIS A 47 4.49 -12.72 7.31
C HIS A 47 4.15 -11.23 7.29
N SER A 48 3.07 -10.87 6.62
CA SER A 48 2.52 -9.50 6.63
C SER A 48 1.04 -9.52 6.29
N HIS A 49 0.34 -8.41 6.58
CA HIS A 49 -1.04 -8.19 6.14
C HIS A 49 -1.08 -7.20 4.99
N ILE A 50 -1.90 -7.47 3.98
CA ILE A 50 -2.13 -6.53 2.88
C ILE A 50 -3.48 -5.83 3.05
N GLY A 51 -3.50 -4.52 2.83
CA GLY A 51 -4.71 -3.72 2.74
C GLY A 51 -4.66 -2.78 1.56
N SER A 52 -5.78 -2.63 0.86
CA SER A 52 -5.88 -1.73 -0.29
C SER A 52 -7.15 -0.89 -0.18
N TRP A 53 -7.04 0.38 -0.53
CA TRP A 53 -8.16 1.29 -0.70
C TRP A 53 -8.14 1.83 -2.12
N LEU A 54 -9.31 1.88 -2.75
CA LEU A 54 -9.48 2.38 -4.11
C LEU A 54 -10.75 3.23 -4.15
N GLY A 55 -10.71 4.38 -4.82
CA GLY A 55 -11.88 5.21 -5.01
C GLY A 55 -13.03 4.44 -5.70
N TYR A 56 -14.25 4.62 -5.21
CA TYR A 56 -15.43 3.85 -5.65
C TYR A 56 -15.64 3.87 -7.18
N GLN A 57 -15.41 5.02 -7.82
CA GLN A 57 -15.53 5.20 -9.28
C GLN A 57 -14.59 4.32 -10.12
N TYR A 58 -13.54 3.78 -9.51
CA TYR A 58 -12.55 2.92 -10.15
C TYR A 58 -12.74 1.43 -9.82
N TRP A 59 -13.78 1.07 -9.08
CA TRP A 59 -14.09 -0.34 -8.78
C TRP A 59 -14.51 -1.10 -10.03
N GLY A 60 -14.24 -2.41 -10.06
CA GLY A 60 -14.55 -3.28 -11.21
C GLY A 60 -13.62 -3.14 -12.42
N ARG A 61 -12.60 -2.27 -12.35
CA ARG A 61 -11.67 -1.99 -13.46
C ARG A 61 -10.34 -2.77 -13.40
N GLY A 62 -10.16 -3.65 -12.43
CA GLY A 62 -8.93 -4.47 -12.29
C GLY A 62 -7.76 -3.78 -11.57
N TYR A 63 -7.83 -2.48 -11.25
CA TYR A 63 -6.71 -1.75 -10.62
C TYR A 63 -6.20 -2.39 -9.31
N ASN A 64 -7.09 -2.89 -8.46
CA ASN A 64 -6.69 -3.56 -7.22
C ASN A 64 -5.91 -4.87 -7.48
N GLU A 65 -6.26 -5.59 -8.55
CA GLU A 65 -5.54 -6.81 -8.93
C GLU A 65 -4.13 -6.47 -9.42
N SER A 66 -4.00 -5.50 -10.32
CA SER A 66 -2.71 -5.03 -10.82
C SER A 66 -1.82 -4.51 -9.69
N ALA A 67 -2.38 -3.67 -8.80
CA ALA A 67 -1.65 -3.15 -7.65
C ALA A 67 -1.15 -4.26 -6.71
N LYS A 68 -1.97 -5.30 -6.49
CA LYS A 68 -1.58 -6.46 -5.68
C LYS A 68 -0.46 -7.27 -6.33
N LYS A 69 -0.54 -7.51 -7.64
CA LYS A 69 0.52 -8.20 -8.38
C LYS A 69 1.87 -7.49 -8.22
N GLU A 70 1.90 -6.16 -8.35
CA GLU A 70 3.15 -5.40 -8.19
C GLU A 70 3.67 -5.42 -6.74
N ILE A 71 2.82 -5.18 -5.74
CA ILE A 71 3.30 -5.19 -4.34
C ILE A 71 3.67 -6.59 -3.85
N PHE A 72 3.10 -7.66 -4.43
CA PHE A 72 3.53 -9.02 -4.17
C PHE A 72 4.92 -9.33 -4.70
N LYS A 73 5.32 -8.76 -5.84
CA LYS A 73 6.73 -8.89 -6.29
C LYS A 73 7.67 -8.37 -5.22
N ILE A 74 7.36 -7.20 -4.65
CA ILE A 74 8.17 -6.65 -3.55
C ILE A 74 8.11 -7.59 -2.33
N ALA A 75 6.92 -8.05 -1.94
CA ALA A 75 6.74 -8.90 -0.76
C ALA A 75 7.50 -10.24 -0.84
N PHE A 76 7.60 -10.85 -2.02
CA PHE A 76 8.19 -12.17 -2.19
C PHE A 76 9.62 -12.17 -2.73
N LEU A 77 10.05 -11.09 -3.41
CA LEU A 77 11.38 -11.00 -4.02
C LEU A 77 12.32 -10.08 -3.24
N ASP A 78 11.80 -9.05 -2.56
CA ASP A 78 12.62 -7.99 -1.96
C ASP A 78 12.58 -7.96 -0.41
N LEU A 79 11.66 -8.69 0.25
CA LEU A 79 11.48 -8.71 1.72
C LEU A 79 11.86 -10.04 2.40
#